data_AF-A0A959MWQ3-F1
#
_entry.id   AF-A0A959MWQ3-F1
#
_cell.length_a   1.000
_cell.length_b   1.000
_cell.length_c   1.000
_cell.angle_alpha   90.00
_cell.angle_beta   90.00
_cell.angle_gamma   90.00
#
_symmetry.space_group_name_H-M   'P 1'
#
loop_
_entity.id
_entity.type
_entity.pdbx_description
1 polymer ?
#
loop_
_entity_poly.entity_id
_entity_poly.type
_entity_poly.pdbx_seq_one_letter_code
_entity_poly.pdbx_strand_id
1 'polypeptide(L)' 'MKYLVNPPQVGEIYRVEHEGQEVYDARIIEHDGGCWATVKVEKVLSSPYMDSYKPGQVFDLKLSNYALYEFVETGA' A
#
# COMPACT_ATOMS: atom_id res chain seq x y z
N MET A 1 -6.77 0.87 13.18
CA MET A 1 -5.65 0.69 12.23
C MET A 1 -4.36 0.73 13.04
N LYS A 2 -3.48 -0.27 12.88
CA LYS A 2 -2.15 -0.27 13.51
C LYS A 2 -1.14 0.06 12.42
N TYR A 3 -0.33 1.09 12.64
CA TYR A 3 0.82 1.38 11.77
C TYR A 3 1.71 0.14 11.71
N LEU A 4 2.27 -0.16 10.53
CA LEU A 4 3.29 -1.19 10.41
C LEU A 4 4.48 -0.86 11.32
N VAL A 5 4.67 -1.70 12.35
CA VAL A 5 5.82 -1.65 13.26
C VAL A 5 7.01 -2.42 12.67
N ASN A 6 6.74 -3.31 11.72
CA ASN A 6 7.72 -4.17 11.04
C ASN A 6 7.80 -3.81 9.55
N PRO A 7 8.86 -4.25 8.84
CA PRO A 7 8.91 -4.13 7.39
C PRO A 7 7.72 -4.86 6.73
N PRO A 8 7.21 -4.35 5.60
CA PRO A 8 6.12 -4.99 4.89
C PRO A 8 6.55 -6.35 4.32
N GLN A 9 5.67 -7.35 4.38
CA GLN A 9 5.96 -8.70 3.92
C GLN A 9 5.62 -8.85 2.44
N VAL A 10 6.53 -9.47 1.68
CA VAL A 10 6.30 -9.80 0.26
C VAL A 10 5.14 -10.79 0.15
N GLY A 11 4.20 -10.50 -0.76
CA GLY A 11 2.99 -11.29 -1.01
C GLY A 11 1.74 -10.77 -0.29
N GLU A 12 1.91 -10.02 0.80
CA GLU A 12 0.80 -9.47 1.59
C GLU A 12 0.20 -8.21 0.98
N ILE A 13 -1.07 -7.94 1.29
CA ILE A 13 -1.81 -6.75 0.88
C ILE A 13 -1.91 -5.79 2.06
N TYR A 14 -1.60 -4.52 1.81
CA TYR A 14 -1.67 -3.45 2.79
C TYR A 14 -2.50 -2.30 2.25
N ARG A 15 -3.18 -1.61 3.16
CA ARG A 15 -3.79 -0.33 2.85
C ARG A 15 -2.73 0.74 2.90
N VAL A 16 -2.61 1.51 1.82
CA VAL A 16 -1.67 2.61 1.69
C VAL A 16 -2.39 3.92 2.00
N GLU A 17 -1.79 4.69 2.89
CA GLU A 17 -2.16 6.05 3.19
C GLU A 17 -1.05 7.00 2.76
N HIS A 18 -1.47 8.09 2.14
CA HIS A 18 -0.62 9.20 1.73
C HIS A 18 -1.20 10.49 2.32
N GLU A 19 -0.37 11.24 3.05
CA GLU A 19 -0.76 12.53 3.66
C GLU A 19 -2.06 12.48 4.50
N GLY A 20 -2.26 11.40 5.27
CA GLY A 20 -3.45 11.24 6.11
C GLY A 20 -4.70 10.74 5.37
N GLN A 21 -4.58 10.33 4.11
CA GLN A 21 -5.68 9.79 3.31
C GLN A 21 -5.37 8.40 2.75
N GLU A 22 -6.30 7.48 2.93
CA GLU A 22 -6.23 6.14 2.35
C GLU A 22 -6.43 6.24 0.83
N VAL A 23 -5.44 5.83 0.06
CA VAL A 23 -5.41 6.04 -1.40
C VAL A 23 -5.64 4.77 -2.20
N TYR A 24 -5.11 3.64 -1.76
CA TYR A 24 -5.28 2.35 -2.41
C TYR A 24 -4.88 1.18 -1.49
N ASP A 25 -5.35 -0.01 -1.81
CA ASP A 25 -4.85 -1.27 -1.27
C ASP A 25 -3.82 -1.85 -2.27
N ALA A 26 -2.64 -2.21 -1.79
CA ALA A 26 -1.56 -2.72 -2.64
C ALA A 26 -0.88 -3.97 -2.06
N ARG A 27 -0.53 -4.88 -2.96
CA ARG A 27 0.29 -6.05 -2.68
C ARG A 27 1.76 -5.72 -2.78
N ILE A 28 2.57 -6.16 -1.83
CA ILE A 28 4.03 -6.07 -1.92
C ILE A 28 4.53 -7.18 -2.84
N ILE A 29 5.19 -6.82 -3.93
CA ILE A 29 5.81 -7.78 -4.85
C ILE A 29 7.25 -8.05 -4.43
N GLU A 30 7.98 -7.00 -4.04
CA GLU A 30 9.39 -7.09 -3.67
C GLU A 30 9.71 -6.10 -2.54
N HIS A 31 10.61 -6.48 -1.64
CA HIS A 31 11.12 -5.63 -0.57
C HIS A 31 12.57 -5.99 -0.25
N ASP A 32 13.51 -5.13 -0.63
CA ASP A 32 14.95 -5.38 -0.46
C ASP A 32 15.48 -4.95 0.93
N GLY A 33 14.63 -4.93 1.97
CA GLY A 33 15.01 -4.52 3.32
C GLY A 33 15.34 -3.02 3.48
N GLY A 34 15.17 -2.23 2.42
CA GLY A 34 15.42 -0.79 2.38
C GLY A 34 14.17 0.08 2.55
N CYS A 35 14.31 1.37 2.23
CA CYS A 35 13.21 2.35 2.26
C CYS A 35 12.26 2.26 1.06
N TRP A 36 12.41 1.25 0.21
CA TRP A 36 11.64 1.07 -1.02
C TRP A 36 11.03 -0.32 -1.06
N ALA A 37 9.83 -0.42 -1.62
CA ALA A 37 9.16 -1.68 -1.90
C ALA A 37 8.47 -1.60 -3.27
N THR A 38 8.55 -2.65 -4.07
CA THR A 38 7.78 -2.76 -5.31
C THR A 38 6.37 -3.19 -4.94
N VAL A 39 5.36 -2.42 -5.35
CA VAL A 39 3.97 -2.70 -5.01
C VAL A 39 3.11 -2.82 -6.26
N LYS A 40 2.07 -3.65 -6.17
CA LYS A 40 0.98 -3.74 -7.14
C LYS A 40 -0.29 -3.19 -6.53
N VAL A 41 -0.92 -2.21 -7.16
CA VAL A 41 -2.23 -1.72 -6.75
C VAL A 41 -3.26 -2.81 -7.02
N GLU A 42 -3.92 -3.30 -5.96
CA GLU A 42 -5.02 -4.26 -6.10
C GLU A 42 -6.36 -3.53 -6.20
N LYS A 43 -6.55 -2.46 -5.42
CA LYS A 43 -7.78 -1.67 -5.39
C LYS A 43 -7.51 -0.20 -5.11
N VAL A 44 -8.08 0.70 -5.92
CA VAL A 44 -8.02 2.14 -5.66
C VAL A 44 -9.17 2.54 -4.72
N LEU A 45 -8.86 3.38 -3.73
CA LEU A 45 -9.85 3.91 -2.79
C LEU A 45 -10.30 5.30 -3.23
N SER A 46 -11.51 5.68 -2.81
CA SER A 46 -12.02 7.02 -3.07
C SER A 46 -11.18 8.05 -2.32
N SER A 47 -10.40 8.82 -3.06
CA SER A 47 -9.53 9.88 -2.54
C SER A 47 -9.34 10.96 -3.62
N PRO A 48 -8.92 12.17 -3.26
CA PRO A 48 -8.50 13.21 -4.23
C PRO A 48 -7.41 12.73 -5.20
N TYR A 49 -6.68 11.68 -4.84
CA TYR A 49 -5.58 11.10 -5.61
C TYR A 49 -6.01 9.91 -6.48
N MET A 50 -7.29 9.50 -6.47
CA MET A 50 -7.74 8.26 -7.12
C MET A 50 -7.41 8.20 -8.62
N ASP A 51 -7.42 9.33 -9.33
CA ASP A 51 -7.09 9.40 -10.75
C ASP A 51 -5.60 9.19 -11.05
N SER A 52 -4.74 9.24 -10.03
CA SER A 52 -3.29 9.02 -10.15
C SER A 52 -2.93 7.53 -10.12
N TYR A 53 -3.84 6.66 -9.69
CA TYR A 53 -3.59 5.24 -9.49
C TYR A 53 -4.55 4.38 -10.31
N LYS A 54 -4.10 3.21 -10.73
CA LYS A 54 -4.93 2.24 -11.46
C LYS A 54 -4.79 0.84 -10.87
N PRO A 55 -5.88 0.07 -10.73
CA PRO A 55 -5.77 -1.35 -10.40
C PRO A 55 -4.84 -2.08 -11.38
N GLY A 56 -3.95 -2.91 -10.85
CA GLY A 56 -2.91 -3.62 -11.59
C GLY A 56 -1.62 -2.82 -11.85
N GLN A 57 -1.58 -1.52 -11.53
CA GLN A 57 -0.37 -0.72 -11.68
C GLN A 57 0.74 -1.20 -10.73
N VAL A 58 1.95 -1.30 -11.25
CA VAL A 58 3.15 -1.72 -10.49
C VAL A 58 4.17 -0.59 -10.48
N PHE A 59 4.70 -0.27 -9.29
CA PHE A 59 5.72 0.77 -9.14
C PHE A 59 6.47 0.65 -7.80
N ASP A 60 7.59 1.36 -7.71
CA ASP A 60 8.39 1.45 -6.48
C ASP A 60 7.79 2.48 -5.52
N LEU A 61 7.43 2.02 -4.33
CA LEU A 61 6.88 2.82 -3.25
C LEU A 61 7.98 3.14 -2.24
N LYS A 62 8.21 4.44 -2.01
CA LYS A 62 9.12 4.89 -0.95
C LYS A 62 8.41 4.85 0.41
N LEU A 63 8.70 3.83 1.21
CA LEU A 63 8.05 3.54 2.49
C LEU A 63 8.11 4.71 3.50
N SER A 64 9.07 5.63 3.36
CA SER A 64 9.17 6.82 4.23
C SER A 64 8.07 7.86 4.00
N ASN A 65 7.42 7.84 2.83
CA ASN A 65 6.43 8.84 2.41
C ASN A 65 4.98 8.34 2.55
N TYR A 66 4.80 7.08 2.96
CA TYR A 66 3.51 6.43 3.00
C TYR A 66 3.37 5.63 4.29
N ALA A 67 2.15 5.59 4.82
CA ALA A 67 1.81 4.67 5.90
C ALA A 67 1.15 3.43 5.31
N LEU A 68 1.56 2.26 5.81
CA LEU A 68 0.98 0.98 5.43
C LEU A 68 0.25 0.38 6.63
N TYR A 69 -0.96 -0.10 6.41
CA TYR A 69 -1.79 -0.72 7.43
C TYR A 69 -2.15 -2.15 7.04
N GLU A 70 -1.97 -3.06 7.99
CA GLU A 70 -2.62 -4.36 7.95
C GLU A 70 -4.12 -4.15 8.17
N PHE A 71 -4.93 -4.73 7.29
CA PHE A 71 -6.36 -4.78 7.45
C PHE A 71 -6.83 -6.21 7.23
N VAL A 72 -7.77 -6.64 8.05
CA VAL A 72 -8.54 -7.84 7.74
C VAL A 72 -9.53 -7.40 6.68
N GLU A 73 -9.40 -7.91 5.47
CA GLU A 73 -10.48 -7.84 4.49
C GLU A 73 -11.63 -8.65 5.10
N THR A 74 -12.52 -7.99 5.85
CA THR A 74 -13.75 -8.60 6.34
C THR A 74 -14.60 -8.84 5.11
N GLY A 75 -14.36 -9.99 4.46
CA GLY A 75 -15.21 -10.50 3.41
C GLY A 75 -16.64 -10.54 3.93
N ALA A 76 -17.52 -9.86 3.20
CA ALA A 76 -18.96 -10.00 3.31
C ALA A 76 -19.39 -11.39 2.83
#